data_AF-A0A3M1Q3C3-F1
#
_entry.id   AF-A0A3M1Q3C3-F1
#
_cell.length_a   1.000
_cell.length_b   1.000
_cell.length_c   1.000
_cell.angle_alpha   90.00
_cell.angle_beta   90.00
_cell.angle_gamma   90.00
#
_symmetry.space_group_name_H-M   'P 1'
#
loop_
_entity.id
_entity.type
_entity.pdbx_description
1 polymer ?
#
loop_
_entity_poly.entity_id
_entity_poly.type
_entity_poly.pdbx_seq_one_letter_code
_entity_poly.pdbx_strand_id
1 'polypeptide(L)'
;MNGSGRVVTGLVCAVALVAAAGSPLASADQADGPQLSVARAFVERLDLESFRIAAVQNDGRVQTVDSFARRNLRQVNSRLLRGHDPVVVLLDLILMPEHWAGVELVHVKKEPFRIQLVAEIRNRLPADARRPPVSDEDLDRFLATGLASFRLLDHPATRDALAMLERDIMRTNKEVQKVRTARALADAGVLRSMLRFIPEPDADALAPWHPIDDVLGAGSGAPPHPAHAGLGGVPGLDPQVAATLRSAWSELARAWRFQDAEAAGAALATLADTARAINPDIYPPPSRLRWEHWYYRNNKMTWVWLIYLAAIPFLLLATVYGVRRARVAGLALFVVAFGLHTFSIGLRWWLAGRIPNANMFEAITAAAWFGCLTALILEIVLRRWPVRNLPAAAAATGAMVALMVCRFAPLIVQGGDISPVMPVLDRTIWLYIHTNMVIASYALIFFASVTGALYLAMRGIAWLAGAGTVVQRTFAGAGGVGAVPGGAASIILGRGLRPGTDAREVGLARTLDGATMIFLELAFLLLWTGTILGAVWADVSWGRPWGWDPKEVFALNTWIVFLVLVHVRLKVKDKAFWTAVLAVLGCAVMLFNWIVINFQIVGLHSYA
;
A
#
# COMPACT_ATOMS: atom_id res chain seq x y z
N MET A 1 1.56 -12.89 46.04
CA MET A 1 1.92 -13.42 44.71
C MET A 1 0.68 -14.14 44.14
N ASN A 2 0.42 -14.07 42.82
CA ASN A 2 -0.77 -14.59 42.08
C ASN A 2 -1.81 -13.57 41.54
N GLY A 3 -1.40 -12.33 41.24
CA GLY A 3 -2.23 -11.38 40.48
C GLY A 3 -1.79 -11.15 39.03
N SER A 4 -0.55 -11.47 38.69
CA SER A 4 0.10 -11.14 37.41
C SER A 4 -0.27 -12.09 36.27
N GLY A 5 -0.56 -13.36 36.57
CA GLY A 5 -0.91 -14.36 35.56
C GLY A 5 -2.25 -14.08 34.87
N ARG A 6 -3.27 -13.67 35.64
CA ARG A 6 -4.64 -13.46 35.11
C ARG A 6 -4.75 -12.27 34.15
N VAL A 7 -3.93 -11.24 34.31
CA VAL A 7 -3.91 -10.08 33.40
C VAL A 7 -3.24 -10.43 32.07
N VAL A 8 -2.18 -11.24 32.10
CA VAL A 8 -1.50 -11.72 30.89
C VAL A 8 -2.39 -12.70 30.11
N THR A 9 -3.06 -13.64 30.79
CA THR A 9 -4.01 -14.56 30.15
C THR A 9 -5.23 -13.82 29.61
N GLY A 10 -5.73 -12.79 30.31
CA GLY A 10 -6.83 -11.94 29.83
C GLY A 10 -6.47 -11.12 28.59
N LEU A 11 -5.23 -10.61 28.50
CA LEU A 11 -4.76 -9.86 27.33
C LEU A 11 -4.54 -10.78 26.11
N VAL A 12 -4.03 -12.00 26.33
CA VAL A 12 -3.87 -13.02 25.28
C VAL A 12 -5.24 -13.46 24.74
N CYS A 13 -6.24 -13.65 25.61
CA CYS A 13 -7.61 -13.95 25.18
C CYS A 13 -8.28 -12.77 24.46
N ALA A 14 -8.02 -11.52 24.86
CA ALA A 14 -8.55 -10.34 24.16
C ALA A 14 -7.90 -10.14 22.78
N VAL A 15 -6.59 -10.41 22.64
CA VAL A 15 -5.89 -10.39 21.35
C VAL A 15 -6.36 -11.56 20.46
N ALA A 16 -6.63 -12.73 21.03
CA ALA A 16 -7.23 -13.86 20.31
C ALA A 16 -8.68 -13.56 19.89
N LEU A 17 -9.46 -12.83 20.71
CA LEU A 17 -10.82 -12.40 20.36
C LEU A 17 -10.82 -11.33 19.25
N VAL A 18 -9.85 -10.41 19.24
CA VAL A 18 -9.72 -9.41 18.15
C VAL A 18 -9.17 -10.06 16.87
N ALA A 19 -8.30 -11.06 16.98
CA ALA A 19 -7.84 -11.87 15.85
C ALA A 19 -8.95 -12.79 15.30
N ALA A 20 -9.84 -13.31 16.15
CA ALA A 20 -10.99 -14.11 15.76
C ALA A 20 -12.18 -13.26 15.27
N ALA A 21 -12.32 -12.02 15.76
CA ALA A 21 -13.30 -11.04 15.30
C ALA A 21 -12.87 -10.31 14.01
N GLY A 22 -11.75 -10.71 13.40
CA GLY A 22 -11.30 -10.30 12.07
C GLY A 22 -12.13 -10.89 10.92
N SER A 23 -13.40 -11.22 11.14
CA SER A 23 -14.42 -11.52 10.12
C SER A 23 -15.60 -10.56 10.32
N PRO A 24 -16.20 -10.07 9.23
CA PRO A 24 -16.46 -8.65 9.05
C PRO A 24 -17.52 -8.14 10.02
N LEU A 25 -17.31 -6.91 10.50
CA LEU A 25 -18.40 -5.97 10.72
C LEU A 25 -19.27 -5.99 9.47
N ALA A 26 -20.34 -6.77 9.53
CA ALA A 26 -21.47 -6.72 8.63
C ALA A 26 -22.18 -5.40 8.89
N SER A 27 -21.56 -4.30 8.44
CA SER A 27 -22.22 -3.02 8.34
C SER A 27 -22.94 -3.00 6.99
N ALA A 28 -24.25 -3.23 7.06
CA ALA A 28 -25.29 -2.62 6.23
C ALA A 28 -24.80 -1.88 4.96
N ASP A 29 -24.44 -2.66 3.94
CA ASP A 29 -24.56 -2.31 2.53
C ASP A 29 -24.48 -3.62 1.75
N GLN A 30 -25.65 -4.23 1.49
CA GLN A 30 -25.82 -5.20 0.39
C GLN A 30 -25.70 -4.43 -0.94
N ALA A 31 -24.54 -3.80 -1.16
CA ALA A 31 -24.21 -3.19 -2.43
C ALA A 31 -23.65 -4.31 -3.32
N ASP A 32 -24.57 -5.08 -3.90
CA ASP A 32 -24.29 -6.24 -4.75
C ASP A 32 -23.26 -5.87 -5.83
N GLY A 33 -22.22 -6.69 -5.96
CA GLY A 33 -21.36 -6.66 -7.13
C GLY A 33 -22.17 -6.94 -8.41
N PRO A 34 -21.56 -6.81 -9.59
CA PRO A 34 -22.25 -7.13 -10.83
C PRO A 34 -22.74 -8.59 -10.80
N GLN A 35 -23.95 -8.81 -11.29
CA GLN A 35 -24.54 -10.14 -11.34
C GLN A 35 -23.67 -11.06 -12.23
N LEU A 36 -23.18 -12.15 -11.64
CA LEU A 36 -22.43 -13.19 -12.35
C LEU A 36 -23.33 -13.95 -13.32
N SER A 37 -22.73 -14.60 -14.31
CA SER A 37 -23.49 -15.47 -15.24
C SER A 37 -24.02 -16.75 -14.56
N VAL A 38 -23.41 -17.12 -13.43
CA VAL A 38 -23.69 -18.33 -12.66
C VAL A 38 -24.52 -18.07 -11.41
N ALA A 39 -25.35 -19.03 -11.02
CA ALA A 39 -26.16 -18.92 -9.81
C ALA A 39 -25.30 -19.01 -8.53
N ARG A 40 -25.74 -18.34 -7.47
CA ARG A 40 -25.08 -18.40 -6.16
C ARG A 40 -24.94 -19.84 -5.62
N ALA A 41 -25.97 -20.68 -5.83
CA ALA A 41 -25.97 -22.08 -5.40
C ALA A 41 -24.94 -22.95 -6.14
N PHE A 42 -24.51 -22.56 -7.35
CA PHE A 42 -23.38 -23.18 -8.02
C PHE A 42 -22.07 -22.81 -7.33
N VAL A 43 -21.86 -21.51 -7.08
CA VAL A 43 -20.65 -20.99 -6.43
C VAL A 43 -20.44 -21.58 -5.03
N GLU A 44 -21.51 -21.72 -4.24
CA GLU A 44 -21.44 -22.28 -2.88
C GLU A 44 -21.06 -23.76 -2.83
N ARG A 45 -21.31 -24.52 -3.91
CA ARG A 45 -20.96 -25.95 -4.04
C ARG A 45 -19.65 -26.19 -4.78
N LEU A 46 -19.09 -25.16 -5.42
CA LEU A 46 -17.90 -25.27 -6.24
C LEU A 46 -16.64 -25.38 -5.37
N ASP A 47 -15.92 -26.49 -5.48
CA ASP A 47 -14.60 -26.62 -4.89
C ASP A 47 -13.55 -25.90 -5.75
N LEU A 48 -12.83 -24.98 -5.13
CA LEU A 48 -11.80 -24.15 -5.76
C LEU A 48 -10.44 -24.33 -5.09
N GLU A 49 -10.32 -25.11 -4.01
CA GLU A 49 -9.15 -25.05 -3.14
C GLU A 49 -7.86 -25.38 -3.89
N SER A 50 -7.85 -26.48 -4.65
CA SER A 50 -6.68 -26.95 -5.42
C SER A 50 -6.24 -25.95 -6.49
N PHE A 51 -7.18 -25.37 -7.22
CA PHE A 51 -6.88 -24.41 -8.29
C PHE A 51 -6.54 -23.02 -7.77
N ARG A 52 -7.19 -22.59 -6.68
CA ARG A 52 -6.94 -21.28 -6.05
C ARG A 52 -5.49 -21.11 -5.62
N ILE A 53 -4.92 -22.17 -5.04
CA ILE A 53 -3.53 -22.17 -4.57
C ILE A 53 -2.54 -22.59 -5.67
N ALA A 54 -3.00 -22.96 -6.87
CA ALA A 54 -2.13 -23.29 -7.98
C ALA A 54 -1.25 -22.09 -8.34
N ALA A 55 -0.03 -22.38 -8.80
CA ALA A 55 0.93 -21.38 -9.23
C ALA A 55 0.60 -20.86 -10.64
N VAL A 56 0.75 -19.56 -10.81
CA VAL A 56 0.67 -18.83 -12.08
C VAL A 56 1.89 -17.93 -12.16
N GLN A 57 2.58 -17.93 -13.30
CA GLN A 57 3.67 -17.01 -13.56
C GLN A 57 3.16 -15.82 -14.39
N ASN A 58 3.29 -14.61 -13.87
CA ASN A 58 2.89 -13.40 -14.59
C ASN A 58 3.89 -12.28 -14.30
N ASP A 59 4.39 -11.65 -15.35
CA ASP A 59 5.44 -10.62 -15.29
C ASP A 59 6.73 -11.09 -14.61
N GLY A 60 7.14 -12.35 -14.82
CA GLY A 60 8.35 -12.93 -14.21
C GLY A 60 8.22 -13.32 -12.74
N ARG A 61 7.04 -13.16 -12.12
CA ARG A 61 6.75 -13.61 -10.75
C ARG A 61 5.81 -14.82 -10.78
N VAL A 62 6.18 -15.86 -10.03
CA VAL A 62 5.27 -16.98 -9.70
C VAL A 62 4.45 -16.64 -8.45
N GLN A 63 3.14 -16.74 -8.54
CA GLN A 63 2.16 -16.38 -7.51
C GLN A 63 0.96 -17.33 -7.52
N THR A 64 0.05 -17.24 -6.55
CA THR A 64 -1.19 -18.04 -6.59
C THR A 64 -2.20 -17.49 -7.58
N VAL A 65 -3.08 -18.36 -8.12
CA VAL A 65 -4.26 -17.93 -8.92
C VAL A 65 -5.10 -16.91 -8.16
N ASP A 66 -5.30 -17.08 -6.84
CA ASP A 66 -6.04 -16.10 -6.01
C ASP A 66 -5.37 -14.72 -6.02
N SER A 67 -4.05 -14.66 -5.83
CA SER A 67 -3.29 -13.40 -5.89
C SER A 67 -3.38 -12.77 -7.27
N PHE A 68 -3.21 -13.57 -8.32
CA PHE A 68 -3.34 -13.14 -9.71
C PHE A 68 -4.73 -12.53 -9.99
N ALA A 69 -5.79 -13.24 -9.63
CA ALA A 69 -7.17 -12.80 -9.83
C ALA A 69 -7.44 -11.49 -9.10
N ARG A 70 -7.10 -11.41 -7.81
CA ARG A 70 -7.29 -10.21 -6.98
C ARG A 70 -6.54 -9.01 -7.55
N ARG A 71 -5.31 -9.20 -8.03
CA ARG A 71 -4.46 -8.13 -8.57
C ARG A 71 -5.04 -7.56 -9.85
N ASN A 72 -5.36 -8.41 -10.82
CA ASN A 72 -5.82 -7.95 -12.14
C ASN A 72 -7.25 -7.39 -12.05
N LEU A 73 -8.17 -8.05 -11.35
CA LEU A 73 -9.57 -7.61 -11.24
C LEU A 73 -9.72 -6.27 -10.50
N ARG A 74 -8.86 -5.98 -9.52
CA ARG A 74 -8.86 -4.66 -8.84
C ARG A 74 -8.46 -3.51 -9.75
N GLN A 75 -7.62 -3.77 -10.76
CA GLN A 75 -7.24 -2.77 -11.75
C GLN A 75 -8.38 -2.48 -12.74
N VAL A 76 -9.22 -3.47 -13.01
CA VAL A 76 -10.46 -3.29 -13.78
C VAL A 76 -11.47 -2.45 -12.98
N ASN A 77 -11.90 -2.96 -11.83
CA ASN A 77 -12.82 -2.28 -10.94
C ASN A 77 -12.81 -2.93 -9.55
N SER A 78 -12.45 -2.16 -8.51
CA SER A 78 -12.45 -2.65 -7.13
C SER A 78 -13.83 -3.12 -6.62
N ARG A 79 -14.93 -2.70 -7.24
CA ARG A 79 -16.30 -3.13 -6.89
C ARG A 79 -16.61 -4.55 -7.37
N LEU A 80 -15.89 -5.08 -8.37
CA LEU A 80 -16.08 -6.45 -8.88
C LEU A 80 -15.94 -7.51 -7.79
N LEU A 81 -15.07 -7.27 -6.82
CA LEU A 81 -14.76 -8.21 -5.75
C LEU A 81 -15.68 -8.05 -4.53
N ARG A 82 -16.68 -7.16 -4.57
CA ARG A 82 -17.64 -7.01 -3.46
C ARG A 82 -18.63 -8.17 -3.50
N GLY A 83 -18.63 -8.99 -2.45
CA GLY A 83 -19.56 -10.12 -2.34
C GLY A 83 -19.22 -11.33 -3.21
N HIS A 84 -18.21 -11.24 -4.08
CA HIS A 84 -17.82 -12.32 -4.99
C HIS A 84 -16.40 -12.83 -4.72
N ASP A 85 -16.19 -14.11 -4.99
CA ASP A 85 -14.87 -14.71 -4.96
C ASP A 85 -14.04 -14.27 -6.18
N PRO A 86 -12.80 -13.78 -6.01
CA PRO A 86 -11.98 -13.32 -7.13
C PRO A 86 -11.70 -14.38 -8.19
N VAL A 87 -11.51 -15.65 -7.79
CA VAL A 87 -11.23 -16.73 -8.74
C VAL A 87 -12.46 -17.06 -9.56
N VAL A 88 -13.65 -17.01 -8.94
CA VAL A 88 -14.93 -17.19 -9.64
C VAL A 88 -15.16 -16.08 -10.65
N VAL A 89 -14.96 -14.82 -10.27
CA VAL A 89 -15.11 -13.68 -11.19
C VAL A 89 -14.13 -13.80 -12.37
N LEU A 90 -12.88 -14.19 -12.10
CA LEU A 90 -11.87 -14.41 -13.13
C LEU A 90 -12.30 -15.50 -14.12
N LEU A 91 -12.74 -16.65 -13.62
CA LEU A 91 -13.19 -17.76 -14.45
C LEU A 91 -14.47 -17.43 -15.21
N ASP A 92 -15.41 -16.71 -14.60
CA ASP A 92 -16.66 -16.28 -15.25
C ASP A 92 -16.40 -15.30 -16.39
N LEU A 93 -15.46 -14.35 -16.22
CA LEU A 93 -15.00 -13.46 -17.29
C LEU A 93 -14.36 -14.24 -18.45
N ILE A 94 -13.59 -15.28 -18.14
CA ILE A 94 -12.88 -16.10 -19.14
C ILE A 94 -13.84 -17.03 -19.89
N LEU A 95 -14.74 -17.71 -19.17
CA LEU A 95 -15.57 -18.79 -19.69
C LEU A 95 -16.92 -18.29 -20.25
N MET A 96 -17.40 -17.13 -19.80
CA MET A 96 -18.69 -16.56 -20.18
C MET A 96 -18.57 -15.09 -20.64
N PRO A 97 -17.65 -14.74 -21.57
CA PRO A 97 -17.39 -13.36 -21.96
C PRO A 97 -18.63 -12.62 -22.51
N GLU A 98 -19.53 -13.35 -23.17
CA GLU A 98 -20.76 -12.83 -23.76
C GLU A 98 -21.67 -12.17 -22.71
N HIS A 99 -21.72 -12.75 -21.50
CA HIS A 99 -22.50 -12.20 -20.37
C HIS A 99 -21.99 -10.83 -19.96
N TRP A 100 -20.66 -10.66 -19.95
CA TRP A 100 -19.99 -9.46 -19.45
C TRP A 100 -19.96 -8.30 -20.46
N ALA A 101 -20.24 -8.56 -21.75
CA ALA A 101 -20.19 -7.54 -22.79
C ALA A 101 -21.13 -6.35 -22.54
N GLY A 102 -22.29 -6.60 -21.92
CA GLY A 102 -23.28 -5.58 -21.57
C GLY A 102 -23.17 -5.02 -20.14
N VAL A 103 -22.34 -5.62 -19.30
CA VAL A 103 -22.22 -5.23 -17.88
C VAL A 103 -21.34 -3.99 -17.75
N GLU A 104 -21.76 -3.04 -16.90
CA GLU A 104 -21.03 -1.80 -16.66
C GLU A 104 -19.87 -2.03 -15.69
N LEU A 105 -18.69 -2.34 -16.25
CA LEU A 105 -17.55 -2.85 -15.48
C LEU A 105 -16.48 -1.81 -15.25
N VAL A 106 -16.10 -1.05 -16.28
CA VAL A 106 -14.90 -0.22 -16.26
C VAL A 106 -15.20 1.12 -15.61
N HIS A 107 -14.60 1.39 -14.45
CA HIS A 107 -14.90 2.59 -13.67
C HIS A 107 -13.99 3.77 -14.02
N VAL A 108 -14.59 4.80 -14.63
CA VAL A 108 -13.96 6.08 -14.98
C VAL A 108 -14.28 7.12 -13.91
N LYS A 109 -13.38 7.32 -12.95
CA LYS A 109 -13.65 8.17 -11.78
C LYS A 109 -13.70 9.67 -12.06
N LYS A 110 -12.84 10.17 -12.96
CA LYS A 110 -12.67 11.62 -13.16
C LYS A 110 -13.84 12.18 -13.95
N GLU A 111 -14.73 12.88 -13.26
CA GLU A 111 -15.91 13.52 -13.85
C GLU A 111 -15.60 14.47 -15.01
N PRO A 112 -14.60 15.38 -14.93
CA PRO A 112 -14.28 16.25 -16.07
C PRO A 112 -13.87 15.45 -17.33
N PHE A 113 -13.16 14.34 -17.13
CA PHE A 113 -12.78 13.44 -18.23
C PHE A 113 -13.99 12.69 -18.79
N ARG A 114 -14.93 12.25 -17.95
CA ARG A 114 -16.19 11.63 -18.39
C ARG A 114 -17.01 12.57 -19.27
N ILE A 115 -17.18 13.81 -18.83
CA ILE A 115 -17.91 14.85 -19.58
C ILE A 115 -17.26 15.07 -20.96
N GLN A 116 -15.94 15.23 -20.98
CA GLN A 116 -15.21 15.43 -22.22
C GLN A 116 -15.30 14.22 -23.15
N LEU A 117 -15.19 13.00 -22.61
CA LEU A 117 -15.31 11.76 -23.39
C LEU A 117 -16.70 11.62 -24.01
N VAL A 118 -17.76 11.87 -23.24
CA VAL A 118 -19.14 11.76 -23.76
C VAL A 118 -19.45 12.85 -24.79
N ALA A 119 -18.98 14.07 -24.58
CA ALA A 119 -19.11 15.13 -25.60
C ALA A 119 -18.45 14.68 -26.92
N GLU A 120 -17.28 14.07 -26.85
CA GLU A 120 -16.54 13.62 -28.02
C GLU A 120 -17.18 12.41 -28.72
N ILE A 121 -17.81 11.52 -27.96
CA ILE A 121 -18.62 10.41 -28.49
C ILE A 121 -19.86 10.96 -29.19
N ARG A 122 -20.62 11.87 -28.55
CA ARG A 122 -21.82 12.48 -29.14
C ARG A 122 -21.53 13.18 -30.46
N ASN A 123 -20.42 13.90 -30.54
CA ASN A 123 -19.98 14.56 -31.79
C ASN A 123 -19.67 13.59 -32.94
N ARG A 124 -19.44 12.30 -32.65
CA ARG A 124 -19.12 11.25 -33.63
C ARG A 124 -20.28 10.32 -33.93
N LEU A 125 -21.36 10.36 -33.16
CA LEU A 125 -22.52 9.52 -33.41
C LEU A 125 -23.34 10.10 -34.57
N PRO A 126 -23.74 9.27 -35.56
CA PRO A 126 -24.59 9.72 -36.64
C PRO A 126 -25.98 10.10 -36.12
N ALA A 127 -26.50 11.26 -36.54
CA ALA A 127 -27.77 11.82 -36.07
C ALA A 127 -29.01 10.95 -36.42
N ASP A 128 -28.94 10.09 -37.44
CA ASP A 128 -30.09 9.42 -38.06
C ASP A 128 -30.12 7.88 -37.92
N ALA A 129 -29.42 7.31 -36.93
CA ALA A 129 -29.45 5.85 -36.72
C ALA A 129 -30.80 5.39 -36.14
N ARG A 130 -31.61 4.66 -36.94
CA ARG A 130 -32.91 4.07 -36.53
C ARG A 130 -32.84 3.19 -35.26
N ARG A 131 -31.65 2.72 -34.89
CA ARG A 131 -31.29 2.22 -33.56
C ARG A 131 -29.84 2.66 -33.31
N PRO A 132 -29.57 3.62 -32.41
CA PRO A 132 -28.19 3.93 -32.06
C PRO A 132 -27.62 2.72 -31.28
N PRO A 133 -26.47 2.15 -31.70
CA PRO A 133 -25.86 1.00 -30.99
C PRO A 133 -25.35 1.35 -29.58
N VAL A 134 -25.20 2.64 -29.27
CA VAL A 134 -25.03 3.21 -27.93
C VAL A 134 -26.12 4.27 -27.78
N SER A 135 -27.05 4.10 -26.84
CA SER A 135 -28.13 5.08 -26.63
C SER A 135 -27.63 6.30 -25.86
N ASP A 136 -28.30 7.45 -26.00
CA ASP A 136 -28.05 8.60 -25.13
C ASP A 136 -28.29 8.26 -23.65
N GLU A 137 -29.22 7.34 -23.36
CA GLU A 137 -29.44 6.82 -22.00
C GLU A 137 -28.21 6.09 -21.45
N ASP A 138 -27.50 5.31 -22.26
CA ASP A 138 -26.27 4.63 -21.85
C ASP A 138 -25.14 5.63 -21.57
N LEU A 139 -25.06 6.71 -22.36
CA LEU A 139 -24.10 7.80 -22.14
C LEU A 139 -24.43 8.62 -20.89
N ASP A 140 -25.70 8.94 -20.65
CA ASP A 140 -26.15 9.66 -19.47
C ASP A 140 -25.96 8.82 -18.20
N ARG A 141 -26.22 7.51 -18.29
CA ARG A 141 -25.93 6.58 -17.19
C ARG A 141 -24.43 6.49 -16.93
N PHE A 142 -23.59 6.43 -17.96
CA PHE A 142 -22.13 6.49 -17.80
C PHE A 142 -21.66 7.82 -17.18
N LEU A 143 -22.25 8.95 -17.56
CA LEU A 143 -21.97 10.24 -16.92
C LEU A 143 -22.32 10.23 -15.43
N ALA A 144 -23.45 9.64 -15.06
CA ALA A 144 -23.89 9.56 -13.67
C ALA A 144 -23.05 8.57 -12.85
N THR A 145 -22.93 7.33 -13.29
CA THR A 145 -22.32 6.23 -12.51
C THR A 145 -20.81 6.16 -12.66
N GLY A 146 -20.29 6.60 -13.80
CA GLY A 146 -18.89 6.45 -14.22
C GLY A 146 -18.52 5.03 -14.62
N LEU A 147 -19.48 4.12 -14.74
CA LEU A 147 -19.23 2.73 -15.14
C LEU A 147 -19.53 2.57 -16.63
N ALA A 148 -18.52 2.14 -17.39
CA ALA A 148 -18.65 1.87 -18.81
C ALA A 148 -18.75 0.36 -19.06
N SER A 149 -19.67 -0.03 -19.94
CA SER A 149 -19.75 -1.39 -20.47
C SER A 149 -18.73 -1.62 -21.58
N PHE A 150 -18.39 -2.88 -21.86
CA PHE A 150 -17.50 -3.18 -22.99
C PHE A 150 -18.14 -2.77 -24.32
N ARG A 151 -19.46 -2.94 -24.47
CA ARG A 151 -20.19 -2.45 -25.63
C ARG A 151 -19.96 -0.95 -25.88
N LEU A 152 -19.99 -0.13 -24.83
CA LEU A 152 -19.72 1.31 -24.94
C LEU A 152 -18.25 1.58 -25.32
N LEU A 153 -17.29 0.90 -24.68
CA LEU A 153 -15.86 1.13 -24.90
C LEU A 153 -15.36 0.60 -26.25
N ASP A 154 -15.95 -0.47 -26.75
CA ASP A 154 -15.60 -1.09 -28.02
C ASP A 154 -16.26 -0.42 -29.23
N HIS A 155 -17.21 0.48 -28.98
CA HIS A 155 -17.85 1.25 -30.03
C HIS A 155 -16.80 2.09 -30.80
N PRO A 156 -16.82 2.12 -32.15
CA PRO A 156 -15.86 2.88 -32.95
C PRO A 156 -15.74 4.36 -32.54
N ALA A 157 -16.87 5.03 -32.31
CA ALA A 157 -16.88 6.42 -31.87
C ALA A 157 -16.16 6.63 -30.53
N THR A 158 -16.27 5.68 -29.59
CA THR A 158 -15.59 5.73 -28.30
C THR A 158 -14.10 5.49 -28.46
N ARG A 159 -13.69 4.54 -29.32
CA ARG A 159 -12.28 4.27 -29.61
C ARG A 159 -11.60 5.48 -30.24
N ASP A 160 -12.28 6.16 -31.17
CA ASP A 160 -11.78 7.36 -31.83
C ASP A 160 -11.72 8.55 -30.87
N ALA A 161 -12.74 8.71 -30.02
CA ALA A 161 -12.74 9.73 -28.97
C ALA A 161 -11.59 9.52 -27.98
N LEU A 162 -11.37 8.30 -27.50
CA LEU A 162 -10.24 7.96 -26.64
C LEU A 162 -8.90 8.22 -27.33
N ALA A 163 -8.74 7.85 -28.60
CA ALA A 163 -7.52 8.10 -29.37
C ALA A 163 -7.24 9.59 -29.57
N MET A 164 -8.26 10.43 -29.70
CA MET A 164 -8.10 11.88 -29.75
C MET A 164 -7.65 12.43 -28.38
N LEU A 165 -8.35 12.04 -27.31
CA LEU A 165 -8.03 12.48 -25.94
C LEU A 165 -6.65 11.98 -25.49
N GLU A 166 -6.14 10.90 -26.06
CA GLU A 166 -4.80 10.39 -25.77
C GLU A 166 -3.69 11.38 -26.17
N ARG A 167 -3.95 12.25 -27.16
CA ARG A 167 -2.96 13.21 -27.67
C ARG A 167 -2.67 14.36 -26.70
N ASP A 168 -3.59 14.67 -25.79
CA ASP A 168 -3.34 15.63 -24.70
C ASP A 168 -2.67 14.91 -23.52
N ILE A 169 -1.33 14.93 -23.57
CA ILE A 169 -0.43 14.27 -22.62
C ILE A 169 -0.65 14.78 -21.18
N MET A 170 -0.98 16.07 -21.02
CA MET A 170 -1.02 16.71 -19.71
C MET A 170 -2.34 16.48 -18.98
N ARG A 171 -3.47 16.47 -19.70
CA ARG A 171 -4.80 16.47 -19.06
C ARG A 171 -5.49 15.11 -19.08
N THR A 172 -5.44 14.41 -20.21
CA THR A 172 -6.36 13.29 -20.49
C THR A 172 -5.65 11.97 -20.76
N ASN A 173 -4.40 11.98 -21.24
CA ASN A 173 -3.65 10.77 -21.58
C ASN A 173 -3.63 9.73 -20.43
N LYS A 174 -3.32 10.15 -19.20
CA LYS A 174 -3.30 9.26 -18.03
C LYS A 174 -4.64 8.57 -17.78
N GLU A 175 -5.76 9.25 -18.02
CA GLU A 175 -7.09 8.65 -17.84
C GLU A 175 -7.46 7.72 -19.00
N VAL A 176 -7.11 8.09 -20.24
CA VAL A 176 -7.28 7.21 -21.40
C VAL A 176 -6.53 5.90 -21.21
N GLN A 177 -5.26 5.95 -20.76
CA GLN A 177 -4.47 4.74 -20.49
C GLN A 177 -5.14 3.86 -19.43
N LYS A 178 -5.65 4.43 -18.33
CA LYS A 178 -6.39 3.66 -17.31
C LYS A 178 -7.60 2.95 -17.89
N VAL A 179 -8.38 3.62 -18.75
CA VAL A 179 -9.56 3.01 -19.41
C VAL A 179 -9.13 1.86 -20.32
N ARG A 180 -8.12 2.07 -21.16
CA ARG A 180 -7.59 1.03 -22.07
C ARG A 180 -7.04 -0.16 -21.29
N THR A 181 -6.22 0.07 -20.27
CA THR A 181 -5.68 -0.98 -19.41
C THR A 181 -6.79 -1.74 -18.69
N ALA A 182 -7.78 -1.05 -18.12
CA ALA A 182 -8.91 -1.70 -17.46
C ALA A 182 -9.75 -2.55 -18.43
N ARG A 183 -10.01 -2.06 -19.66
CA ARG A 183 -10.71 -2.83 -20.70
C ARG A 183 -9.89 -4.04 -21.17
N ALA A 184 -8.58 -3.90 -21.33
CA ALA A 184 -7.69 -4.99 -21.73
C ALA A 184 -7.60 -6.07 -20.64
N LEU A 185 -7.43 -5.68 -19.38
CA LEU A 185 -7.36 -6.61 -18.23
C LEU A 185 -8.69 -7.32 -17.93
N ALA A 186 -9.79 -6.88 -18.53
CA ALA A 186 -11.10 -7.51 -18.38
C ALA A 186 -11.50 -8.32 -19.62
N ASP A 187 -10.65 -8.34 -20.65
CA ASP A 187 -10.84 -9.14 -21.85
C ASP A 187 -10.53 -10.61 -21.58
N ALA A 188 -11.43 -11.51 -22.00
CA ALA A 188 -11.27 -12.94 -21.76
C ALA A 188 -10.04 -13.54 -22.46
N GLY A 189 -9.70 -13.06 -23.67
CA GLY A 189 -8.52 -13.50 -24.40
C GLY A 189 -7.24 -13.07 -23.70
N VAL A 190 -7.18 -11.79 -23.30
CA VAL A 190 -6.03 -11.26 -22.55
C VAL A 190 -5.88 -11.99 -21.21
N LEU A 191 -6.96 -12.16 -20.43
CA LEU A 191 -6.93 -12.86 -19.15
C LEU A 191 -6.44 -14.31 -19.29
N ARG A 192 -6.89 -15.05 -20.32
CA ARG A 192 -6.38 -16.39 -20.62
C ARG A 192 -4.89 -16.38 -20.96
N SER A 193 -4.45 -15.46 -21.81
CA SER A 193 -3.04 -15.33 -22.18
C SER A 193 -2.12 -14.95 -21.01
N MET A 194 -2.65 -14.22 -20.01
CA MET A 194 -1.95 -13.83 -18.80
C MET A 194 -1.96 -14.93 -17.73
N LEU A 195 -2.96 -15.81 -17.74
CA LEU A 195 -3.10 -16.95 -16.82
C LEU A 195 -2.16 -18.08 -17.26
N ARG A 196 -0.86 -17.87 -17.07
CA ARG A 196 0.19 -18.85 -17.40
C ARG A 196 0.45 -19.77 -16.22
N PHE A 197 -0.18 -20.92 -16.22
CA PHE A 197 -0.05 -21.92 -15.15
C PHE A 197 0.64 -23.20 -15.59
N ILE A 198 1.04 -23.30 -16.86
CA ILE A 198 1.67 -24.50 -17.43
C ILE A 198 3.19 -24.26 -17.49
N PRO A 199 3.99 -24.82 -16.58
CA PRO A 199 5.44 -24.72 -16.67
C PRO A 199 5.96 -25.51 -17.89
N GLU A 200 7.13 -25.13 -18.39
CA GLU A 200 7.83 -25.90 -19.42
C GLU A 200 8.59 -27.08 -18.76
N PRO A 201 8.51 -28.32 -19.28
CA PRO A 201 9.04 -29.52 -18.62
C PRO A 201 10.55 -29.46 -18.33
N ASP A 202 11.35 -28.96 -19.28
CA ASP A 202 12.82 -29.03 -19.23
C ASP A 202 13.50 -27.66 -19.07
N ALA A 203 12.73 -26.60 -18.81
CA ALA A 203 13.26 -25.24 -18.79
C ALA A 203 13.83 -24.82 -17.44
N ASP A 204 14.56 -23.71 -17.39
CA ASP A 204 15.03 -23.13 -16.13
C ASP A 204 13.93 -22.34 -15.40
N ALA A 205 14.12 -22.04 -14.11
CA ALA A 205 13.16 -21.30 -13.29
C ALA A 205 12.76 -19.91 -13.82
N LEU A 206 13.55 -19.33 -14.74
CA LEU A 206 13.29 -18.04 -15.37
C LEU A 206 12.47 -18.14 -16.67
N ALA A 207 12.27 -19.35 -17.19
CA ALA A 207 11.53 -19.55 -18.42
C ALA A 207 10.06 -19.11 -18.25
N PRO A 208 9.48 -18.44 -19.26
CA PRO A 208 8.09 -18.05 -19.23
C PRO A 208 7.19 -19.28 -19.29
N TRP A 209 6.23 -19.38 -18.37
CA TRP A 209 5.21 -20.41 -18.39
C TRP A 209 4.19 -20.13 -19.49
N HIS A 210 3.44 -21.16 -19.85
CA HIS A 210 2.48 -21.14 -20.95
C HIS A 210 1.04 -20.95 -20.44
N PRO A 211 0.22 -20.18 -21.17
CA PRO A 211 -1.22 -20.16 -20.98
C PRO A 211 -1.88 -21.43 -21.53
N ILE A 212 -3.12 -21.68 -21.14
CA ILE A 212 -3.88 -22.84 -21.66
C ILE A 212 -4.09 -22.79 -23.17
N ASP A 213 -4.10 -21.60 -23.76
CA ASP A 213 -4.27 -21.38 -25.19
C ASP A 213 -3.17 -22.07 -26.03
N ASP A 214 -1.94 -22.15 -25.52
CA ASP A 214 -0.83 -22.84 -26.20
C ASP A 214 -1.08 -24.35 -26.31
N VAL A 215 -1.89 -24.91 -25.41
CA VAL A 215 -2.27 -26.33 -25.41
C VAL A 215 -3.58 -26.56 -26.18
N LEU A 216 -4.48 -25.58 -26.21
CA LEU A 216 -5.73 -25.64 -26.99
C LEU A 216 -5.51 -25.46 -28.50
N GLY A 217 -4.43 -24.77 -28.91
CA GLY A 217 -4.08 -24.48 -30.31
C GLY A 217 -4.63 -23.12 -30.80
N ALA A 218 -4.29 -22.75 -32.05
CA ALA A 218 -4.47 -21.42 -32.66
C ALA A 218 -5.92 -20.90 -32.83
N GLY A 219 -6.91 -21.46 -32.11
CA GLY A 219 -8.32 -21.07 -32.15
C GLY A 219 -8.80 -20.21 -30.98
N SER A 220 -7.92 -19.77 -30.06
CA SER A 220 -8.35 -19.07 -28.83
C SER A 220 -8.67 -17.58 -29.01
N GLY A 221 -8.29 -16.97 -30.13
CA GLY A 221 -8.63 -15.58 -30.46
C GLY A 221 -7.82 -14.49 -29.72
N ALA A 222 -6.83 -14.86 -28.91
CA ALA A 222 -5.84 -13.93 -28.36
C ALA A 222 -4.51 -14.05 -29.12
N PRO A 223 -3.81 -12.96 -29.45
CA PRO A 223 -2.48 -13.08 -30.02
C PRO A 223 -1.57 -13.78 -28.99
N PRO A 224 -0.83 -14.83 -29.38
CA PRO A 224 0.16 -15.44 -28.51
C PRO A 224 1.14 -14.37 -28.04
N HIS A 225 1.65 -14.51 -26.82
CA HIS A 225 2.69 -13.62 -26.35
C HIS A 225 3.85 -13.61 -27.37
N PRO A 226 4.49 -12.47 -27.68
CA PRO A 226 5.48 -12.37 -28.74
C PRO A 226 6.67 -13.34 -28.60
N ALA A 227 6.97 -13.81 -27.38
CA ALA A 227 7.97 -14.86 -27.15
C ALA A 227 7.54 -16.26 -27.65
N HIS A 228 6.26 -16.48 -27.94
CA HIS A 228 5.64 -17.76 -28.29
C HIS A 228 4.80 -17.71 -29.58
N ALA A 229 4.80 -16.57 -30.28
CA ALA A 229 4.15 -16.44 -31.58
C ALA A 229 4.79 -17.41 -32.59
N GLY A 230 4.06 -18.46 -32.97
CA GLY A 230 4.50 -19.47 -33.96
C GLY A 230 5.00 -20.79 -33.38
N LEU A 231 5.01 -20.97 -32.06
CA LEU A 231 5.35 -22.25 -31.42
C LEU A 231 4.09 -23.11 -31.29
N GLY A 232 3.84 -24.00 -32.26
CA GLY A 232 2.67 -24.89 -32.25
C GLY A 232 2.66 -25.88 -31.08
N GLY A 233 2.29 -25.43 -29.88
CA GLY A 233 2.25 -26.21 -28.65
C GLY A 233 3.30 -25.77 -27.62
N VAL A 234 3.22 -26.34 -26.42
CA VAL A 234 4.24 -26.20 -25.38
C VAL A 234 5.44 -27.10 -25.73
N PRO A 235 6.66 -26.57 -25.88
CA PRO A 235 7.84 -27.38 -26.19
C PRO A 235 8.08 -28.46 -25.12
N GLY A 236 8.43 -29.67 -25.56
CA GLY A 236 8.77 -30.78 -24.66
C GLY A 236 7.58 -31.41 -23.90
N LEU A 237 6.37 -30.86 -23.99
CA LEU A 237 5.21 -31.37 -23.25
C LEU A 237 4.72 -32.70 -23.82
N ASP A 238 4.57 -33.71 -22.95
CA ASP A 238 4.00 -35.01 -23.31
C ASP A 238 2.60 -34.84 -23.94
N PRO A 239 2.35 -35.39 -25.15
CA PRO A 239 1.05 -35.37 -25.79
C PRO A 239 -0.12 -35.88 -24.92
N GLN A 240 0.13 -36.85 -24.02
CA GLN A 240 -0.89 -37.35 -23.09
C GLN A 240 -1.24 -36.30 -22.04
N VAL A 241 -0.24 -35.64 -21.46
CA VAL A 241 -0.41 -34.54 -20.51
C VAL A 241 -1.15 -33.38 -21.17
N ALA A 242 -0.77 -33.02 -22.40
CA ALA A 242 -1.47 -32.01 -23.19
C ALA A 242 -2.93 -32.40 -23.48
N ALA A 243 -3.23 -33.67 -23.73
CA ALA A 243 -4.61 -34.16 -23.90
C ALA A 243 -5.41 -34.06 -22.60
N THR A 244 -4.82 -34.39 -21.45
CA THR A 244 -5.44 -34.25 -20.12
C THR A 244 -5.79 -32.80 -19.83
N LEU A 245 -4.87 -31.86 -20.08
CA LEU A 245 -5.12 -30.42 -19.90
C LEU A 245 -6.24 -29.91 -20.81
N ARG A 246 -6.25 -30.29 -22.10
CA ARG A 246 -7.33 -29.92 -23.03
C ARG A 246 -8.68 -30.46 -22.58
N SER A 247 -8.72 -31.74 -22.20
CA SER A 247 -9.94 -32.41 -21.73
C SER A 247 -10.48 -31.70 -20.49
N ALA A 248 -9.63 -31.49 -19.48
CA ALA A 248 -10.01 -30.81 -18.25
C ALA A 248 -10.49 -29.37 -18.50
N TRP A 249 -9.85 -28.61 -19.40
CA TRP A 249 -10.32 -27.27 -19.76
C TRP A 249 -11.68 -27.29 -20.46
N SER A 250 -11.88 -28.21 -21.41
CA SER A 250 -13.16 -28.36 -22.12
C SER A 250 -14.30 -28.76 -21.17
N GLU A 251 -13.98 -29.63 -20.22
CA GLU A 251 -14.91 -30.10 -19.20
C GLU A 251 -15.28 -28.98 -18.22
N LEU A 252 -14.29 -28.18 -17.81
CA LEU A 252 -14.53 -26.96 -17.02
C LEU A 252 -15.48 -26.01 -17.76
N ALA A 253 -15.22 -25.69 -19.03
CA ALA A 253 -16.06 -24.78 -19.79
C ALA A 253 -17.51 -25.29 -19.93
N ARG A 254 -17.67 -26.59 -20.19
CA ARG A 254 -18.98 -27.26 -20.25
C ARG A 254 -19.67 -27.20 -18.88
N ALA A 255 -19.01 -27.66 -17.82
CA ALA A 255 -19.55 -27.72 -16.47
C ALA A 255 -19.92 -26.33 -15.94
N TRP A 256 -19.13 -25.29 -16.24
CA TRP A 256 -19.43 -23.91 -15.89
C TRP A 256 -20.71 -23.42 -16.56
N ARG A 257 -20.85 -23.66 -17.88
CA ARG A 257 -22.04 -23.27 -18.66
C ARG A 257 -23.31 -23.96 -18.19
N PHE A 258 -23.22 -25.23 -17.79
CA PHE A 258 -24.35 -26.00 -17.25
C PHE A 258 -24.50 -25.90 -15.72
N GLN A 259 -23.63 -25.14 -15.06
CA GLN A 259 -23.61 -24.94 -13.61
C GLN A 259 -23.52 -26.25 -12.80
N ASP A 260 -22.71 -27.18 -13.28
CA ASP A 260 -22.35 -28.42 -12.60
C ASP A 260 -21.10 -28.19 -11.73
N ALA A 261 -21.31 -27.96 -10.43
CA ALA A 261 -20.24 -27.57 -9.51
C ALA A 261 -19.22 -28.69 -9.24
N GLU A 262 -19.67 -29.95 -9.24
CA GLU A 262 -18.79 -31.09 -8.94
C GLU A 262 -17.86 -31.37 -10.13
N ALA A 263 -18.41 -31.39 -11.35
CA ALA A 263 -17.61 -31.54 -12.56
C ALA A 263 -16.64 -30.37 -12.76
N ALA A 264 -17.08 -29.12 -12.49
CA ALA A 264 -16.22 -27.95 -12.57
C ALA A 264 -15.07 -28.01 -11.55
N GLY A 265 -15.35 -28.39 -10.30
CA GLY A 265 -14.34 -28.54 -9.26
C GLY A 265 -13.32 -29.64 -9.59
N ALA A 266 -13.78 -30.79 -10.07
CA ALA A 266 -12.91 -31.90 -10.48
C ALA A 266 -12.01 -31.51 -11.67
N ALA A 267 -12.55 -30.78 -12.66
CA ALA A 267 -11.78 -30.27 -13.78
C ALA A 267 -10.70 -29.26 -13.33
N LEU A 268 -11.03 -28.36 -12.42
CA LEU A 268 -10.09 -27.40 -11.84
C LEU A 268 -8.97 -28.07 -11.03
N ALA A 269 -9.30 -29.08 -10.23
CA ALA A 269 -8.32 -29.89 -9.52
C ALA A 269 -7.38 -30.62 -10.50
N THR A 270 -7.93 -31.22 -11.54
CA THR A 270 -7.16 -31.90 -12.59
C THR A 270 -6.18 -30.94 -13.28
N LEU A 271 -6.62 -29.72 -13.63
CA LEU A 271 -5.75 -28.69 -14.21
C LEU A 271 -4.60 -28.33 -13.26
N ALA A 272 -4.90 -28.10 -11.98
CA ALA A 272 -3.92 -27.69 -10.97
C ALA A 272 -2.88 -28.79 -10.68
N ASP A 273 -3.33 -30.03 -10.53
CA ASP A 273 -2.46 -31.15 -10.19
C ASP A 273 -1.61 -31.59 -11.39
N THR A 274 -2.19 -31.57 -12.60
CA THR A 274 -1.42 -31.81 -13.83
C THR A 274 -0.35 -30.75 -14.02
N ALA A 275 -0.68 -29.46 -13.87
CA ALA A 275 0.28 -28.37 -13.98
C ALA A 275 1.44 -28.49 -12.97
N ARG A 276 1.15 -28.93 -11.73
CA ARG A 276 2.17 -29.17 -10.70
C ARG A 276 3.09 -30.34 -11.04
N ALA A 277 2.56 -31.36 -11.69
CA ALA A 277 3.31 -32.57 -12.03
C ALA A 277 4.26 -32.39 -13.23
N ILE A 278 4.02 -31.40 -14.11
CA ILE A 278 4.84 -31.18 -15.32
C ILE A 278 6.30 -30.88 -14.97
N ASN A 279 6.55 -29.97 -14.02
CA ASN A 279 7.90 -29.62 -13.59
C ASN A 279 7.92 -29.36 -12.08
N PRO A 280 8.13 -30.40 -11.25
CA PRO A 280 8.14 -30.28 -9.80
C PRO A 280 9.28 -29.42 -9.24
N ASP A 281 10.41 -29.30 -9.97
CA ASP A 281 11.61 -28.62 -9.50
C ASP A 281 11.45 -27.09 -9.51
N ILE A 282 10.75 -26.55 -10.51
CA ILE A 282 10.46 -25.10 -10.62
C ILE A 282 9.18 -24.73 -9.88
N TYR A 283 8.24 -25.66 -9.74
CA TYR A 283 6.95 -25.38 -9.12
C TYR A 283 7.13 -25.03 -7.63
N PRO A 284 6.62 -23.87 -7.16
CA PRO A 284 6.82 -23.45 -5.78
C PRO A 284 6.27 -24.46 -4.76
N PRO A 285 6.90 -24.60 -3.58
CA PRO A 285 6.44 -25.53 -2.57
C PRO A 285 5.02 -25.17 -2.11
N PRO A 286 4.14 -26.16 -1.84
CA PRO A 286 2.75 -25.91 -1.45
C PRO A 286 2.60 -25.02 -0.21
N SER A 287 3.55 -25.08 0.71
CA SER A 287 3.58 -24.22 1.90
C SER A 287 3.66 -22.74 1.54
N ARG A 288 4.52 -22.35 0.58
CA ARG A 288 4.65 -20.96 0.11
C ARG A 288 3.35 -20.46 -0.49
N LEU A 289 2.71 -21.26 -1.34
CA LEU A 289 1.45 -20.91 -2.00
C LEU A 289 0.30 -20.76 -0.98
N ARG A 290 0.23 -21.64 0.03
CA ARG A 290 -0.76 -21.52 1.13
C ARG A 290 -0.54 -20.26 1.96
N TRP A 291 0.70 -19.92 2.30
CA TRP A 291 1.03 -18.70 3.04
C TRP A 291 0.71 -17.44 2.25
N GLU A 292 0.96 -17.44 0.94
CA GLU A 292 0.56 -16.33 0.07
C GLU A 292 -0.96 -16.16 0.05
N HIS A 293 -1.70 -17.25 -0.15
CA HIS A 293 -3.17 -17.21 -0.09
C HIS A 293 -3.67 -16.68 1.26
N TRP A 294 -3.12 -17.18 2.38
CA TRP A 294 -3.46 -16.72 3.72
C TRP A 294 -3.18 -15.21 3.91
N TYR A 295 -2.06 -14.72 3.41
CA TYR A 295 -1.68 -13.31 3.49
C TYR A 295 -2.70 -12.40 2.79
N TYR A 296 -3.10 -12.74 1.57
CA TYR A 296 -4.10 -11.97 0.82
C TYR A 296 -5.52 -12.10 1.39
N ARG A 297 -5.91 -13.30 1.84
CA ARG A 297 -7.20 -13.54 2.51
C ARG A 297 -7.35 -12.70 3.77
N ASN A 298 -6.28 -12.56 4.54
CA ASN A 298 -6.22 -11.70 5.73
C ASN A 298 -5.99 -10.21 5.41
N ASN A 299 -6.27 -9.78 4.18
CA ASN A 299 -6.12 -8.39 3.73
C ASN A 299 -4.72 -7.84 4.02
N LYS A 300 -3.66 -8.66 3.85
CA LYS A 300 -2.26 -8.26 4.05
C LYS A 300 -1.97 -7.83 5.50
N MET A 301 -2.85 -8.23 6.42
CA MET A 301 -2.86 -7.84 7.83
C MET A 301 -2.94 -6.32 8.08
N THR A 302 -3.52 -5.55 7.14
CA THR A 302 -3.67 -4.10 7.37
C THR A 302 -4.53 -3.81 8.60
N TRP A 303 -5.44 -4.72 8.98
CA TRP A 303 -6.33 -4.60 10.16
C TRP A 303 -5.62 -4.40 11.49
N VAL A 304 -4.30 -4.63 11.58
CA VAL A 304 -3.46 -4.32 12.74
C VAL A 304 -3.59 -2.84 13.17
N TRP A 305 -4.03 -1.95 12.28
CA TRP A 305 -4.39 -0.56 12.61
C TRP A 305 -5.37 -0.46 13.79
N LEU A 306 -6.29 -1.43 13.97
CA LEU A 306 -7.24 -1.47 15.09
C LEU A 306 -6.54 -1.66 16.44
N ILE A 307 -5.48 -2.47 16.47
CA ILE A 307 -4.72 -2.71 17.70
C ILE A 307 -3.90 -1.46 18.05
N TYR A 308 -3.31 -0.79 17.06
CA TYR A 308 -2.69 0.52 17.27
C TYR A 308 -3.70 1.53 17.79
N LEU A 309 -4.90 1.62 17.20
CA LEU A 309 -5.98 2.48 17.68
C LEU A 309 -6.34 2.19 19.15
N ALA A 310 -6.47 0.91 19.51
CA ALA A 310 -6.75 0.51 20.89
C ALA A 310 -5.62 0.87 21.86
N ALA A 311 -4.36 0.88 21.42
CA ALA A 311 -3.22 1.25 22.27
C ALA A 311 -3.18 2.75 22.61
N ILE A 312 -3.61 3.62 21.68
CA ILE A 312 -3.56 5.09 21.82
C ILE A 312 -4.20 5.61 23.12
N PRO A 313 -5.48 5.32 23.47
CA PRO A 313 -6.10 5.89 24.66
C PRO A 313 -5.38 5.48 25.95
N PHE A 314 -4.88 4.24 26.04
CA PHE A 314 -4.11 3.79 27.20
C PHE A 314 -2.75 4.50 27.31
N LEU A 315 -2.06 4.71 26.19
CA LEU A 315 -0.79 5.43 26.14
C LEU A 315 -0.97 6.91 26.47
N LEU A 316 -2.04 7.55 25.98
CA LEU A 316 -2.39 8.93 26.32
C LEU A 316 -2.76 9.06 27.80
N LEU A 317 -3.60 8.17 28.34
CA LEU A 317 -3.95 8.16 29.77
C LEU A 317 -2.72 7.98 30.66
N ALA A 318 -1.79 7.11 30.25
CA ALA A 318 -0.52 6.91 30.94
C ALA A 318 0.39 8.14 30.89
N THR A 319 0.37 8.89 29.79
CA THR A 319 1.19 10.09 29.60
C THR A 319 0.63 11.28 30.38
N VAL A 320 -0.69 11.49 30.34
CA VAL A 320 -1.35 12.64 30.98
C VAL A 320 -1.53 12.42 32.49
N TYR A 321 -2.02 11.25 32.91
CA TYR A 321 -2.42 10.99 34.30
C TYR A 321 -1.46 10.06 35.05
N GLY A 322 -0.40 9.56 34.40
CA GLY A 322 0.60 8.70 35.06
C GLY A 322 0.08 7.32 35.49
N VAL A 323 -1.07 6.87 34.98
CA VAL A 323 -1.71 5.63 35.44
C VAL A 323 -0.90 4.39 35.05
N ARG A 324 -0.30 3.71 36.05
CA ARG A 324 0.59 2.55 35.82
C ARG A 324 -0.08 1.38 35.09
N ARG A 325 -1.36 1.10 35.35
CA ARG A 325 -2.10 0.01 34.67
C ARG A 325 -2.33 0.32 33.18
N ALA A 326 -2.77 1.54 32.88
CA ALA A 326 -2.93 2.01 31.50
C ALA A 326 -1.61 1.98 30.74
N ARG A 327 -0.51 2.37 31.39
CA ARG A 327 0.83 2.28 30.81
C ARG A 327 1.19 0.85 30.38
N VAL A 328 1.00 -0.13 31.27
CA VAL A 328 1.32 -1.53 30.96
C VAL A 328 0.42 -2.05 29.84
N ALA A 329 -0.88 -1.77 29.91
CA ALA A 329 -1.84 -2.18 28.88
C ALA A 329 -1.52 -1.56 27.50
N GLY A 330 -1.31 -0.24 27.45
CA GLY A 330 -1.00 0.49 26.22
C GLY A 330 0.32 0.04 25.60
N LEU A 331 1.37 -0.15 26.39
CA LEU A 331 2.66 -0.63 25.88
C LEU A 331 2.58 -2.10 25.43
N ALA A 332 1.83 -2.95 26.14
CA ALA A 332 1.62 -4.33 25.74
C ALA A 332 0.87 -4.41 24.39
N LEU A 333 -0.22 -3.65 24.24
CA LEU A 333 -0.95 -3.56 22.96
C LEU A 333 -0.06 -3.03 21.84
N PHE A 334 0.75 -2.02 22.11
CA PHE A 334 1.69 -1.47 21.13
C PHE A 334 2.75 -2.48 20.70
N VAL A 335 3.34 -3.23 21.63
CA VAL A 335 4.32 -4.29 21.33
C VAL A 335 3.67 -5.44 20.54
N VAL A 336 2.44 -5.82 20.88
CA VAL A 336 1.68 -6.84 20.12
C VAL A 336 1.39 -6.34 18.69
N ALA A 337 0.92 -5.10 18.54
CA ALA A 337 0.68 -4.49 17.23
C ALA A 337 1.97 -4.42 16.40
N PHE A 338 3.09 -4.03 17.01
CA PHE A 338 4.39 -4.00 16.35
C PHE A 338 4.88 -5.40 15.96
N GLY A 339 4.67 -6.41 16.80
CA GLY A 339 4.98 -7.81 16.49
C GLY A 339 4.18 -8.32 15.28
N LEU A 340 2.87 -8.08 15.25
CA LEU A 340 2.02 -8.44 14.12
C LEU A 340 2.38 -7.67 12.84
N HIS A 341 2.71 -6.40 12.96
CA HIS A 341 3.18 -5.58 11.83
C HIS A 341 4.52 -6.10 11.28
N THR A 342 5.46 -6.45 12.17
CA THR A 342 6.75 -7.06 11.81
C THR A 342 6.55 -8.40 11.13
N PHE A 343 5.65 -9.24 11.64
CA PHE A 343 5.28 -10.50 11.00
C PHE A 343 4.69 -10.30 9.59
N SER A 344 3.82 -9.31 9.41
CA SER A 344 3.25 -8.99 8.09
C SER A 344 4.31 -8.58 7.06
N ILE A 345 5.23 -7.67 7.44
CA ILE A 345 6.33 -7.24 6.56
C ILE A 345 7.30 -8.40 6.31
N GLY A 346 7.65 -9.18 7.35
CA GLY A 346 8.53 -10.34 7.22
C GLY A 346 7.95 -11.43 6.32
N LEU A 347 6.66 -11.73 6.45
CA LEU A 347 5.96 -12.66 5.57
C LEU A 347 5.96 -12.14 4.13
N ARG A 348 5.72 -10.84 3.92
CA ARG A 348 5.79 -10.22 2.59
C ARG A 348 7.20 -10.29 2.00
N TRP A 349 8.24 -10.06 2.80
CA TRP A 349 9.64 -10.18 2.37
C TRP A 349 9.92 -11.61 1.89
N TRP A 350 9.59 -12.62 2.69
CA TRP A 350 9.78 -14.02 2.31
C TRP A 350 9.01 -14.40 1.04
N LEU A 351 7.74 -13.98 0.92
CA LEU A 351 6.91 -14.25 -0.26
C LEU A 351 7.43 -13.56 -1.53
N ALA A 352 7.89 -12.32 -1.41
CA ALA A 352 8.40 -11.52 -2.53
C ALA A 352 9.82 -11.91 -2.94
N GLY A 353 10.61 -12.54 -2.06
CA GLY A 353 12.02 -12.85 -2.30
C GLY A 353 12.95 -11.62 -2.27
N ARG A 354 12.43 -10.47 -1.86
CA ARG A 354 13.13 -9.18 -1.82
C ARG A 354 12.65 -8.33 -0.66
N ILE A 355 13.44 -7.34 -0.26
CA ILE A 355 13.01 -6.37 0.74
C ILE A 355 11.80 -5.59 0.18
N PRO A 356 10.69 -5.50 0.94
CA PRO A 356 9.47 -4.87 0.46
C PRO A 356 9.56 -3.35 0.55
N ASN A 357 10.21 -2.71 -0.44
CA ASN A 357 10.34 -1.25 -0.59
C ASN A 357 10.11 -0.78 -2.04
N ALA A 358 9.53 -1.60 -2.90
CA ALA A 358 9.48 -1.33 -4.35
C ALA A 358 8.27 -0.50 -4.78
N ASN A 359 7.24 -0.40 -3.94
CA ASN A 359 6.01 0.34 -4.25
C ASN A 359 5.53 1.18 -3.06
N MET A 360 4.54 2.04 -3.29
CA MET A 360 4.02 2.96 -2.28
C MET A 360 3.41 2.24 -1.07
N PHE A 361 2.67 1.15 -1.26
CA PHE A 361 2.16 0.35 -0.13
C PHE A 361 3.30 -0.13 0.77
N GLU A 362 4.32 -0.71 0.15
CA GLU A 362 5.52 -1.20 0.82
C GLU A 362 6.23 -0.07 1.58
N ALA A 363 6.45 1.08 0.94
CA ALA A 363 7.07 2.24 1.56
C ALA A 363 6.26 2.81 2.75
N ILE A 364 4.92 2.89 2.65
CA ILE A 364 4.04 3.36 3.74
C ILE A 364 4.12 2.40 4.94
N THR A 365 4.03 1.09 4.70
CA THR A 365 4.11 0.09 5.77
C THR A 365 5.49 0.06 6.43
N ALA A 366 6.56 0.15 5.63
CA ALA A 366 7.93 0.24 6.13
C ALA A 366 8.15 1.52 6.96
N ALA A 367 7.66 2.68 6.52
CA ALA A 367 7.76 3.94 7.26
C ALA A 367 7.08 3.87 8.62
N ALA A 368 5.85 3.32 8.67
CA ALA A 368 5.15 3.07 9.93
C ALA A 368 5.93 2.11 10.84
N TRP A 369 6.53 1.06 10.28
CA TRP A 369 7.34 0.11 11.03
C TRP A 369 8.60 0.75 11.62
N PHE A 370 9.35 1.54 10.84
CA PHE A 370 10.51 2.29 11.33
C PHE A 370 10.13 3.30 12.42
N GLY A 371 8.97 3.96 12.30
CA GLY A 371 8.40 4.81 13.34
C GLY A 371 8.16 4.04 14.65
N CYS A 372 7.52 2.88 14.58
CA CYS A 372 7.28 2.03 15.75
C CYS A 372 8.58 1.50 16.38
N LEU A 373 9.54 1.07 15.55
CA LEU A 373 10.86 0.64 16.01
C LEU A 373 11.60 1.76 16.74
N THR A 374 11.61 2.96 16.14
CA THR A 374 12.22 4.15 16.74
C THR A 374 11.56 4.48 18.07
N ALA A 375 10.22 4.46 18.15
CA ALA A 375 9.51 4.67 19.41
C ALA A 375 9.84 3.63 20.49
N LEU A 376 10.01 2.35 20.13
CA LEU A 376 10.45 1.31 21.07
C LEU A 376 11.87 1.58 21.59
N ILE A 377 12.80 1.91 20.70
CA ILE A 377 14.17 2.26 21.08
C ILE A 377 14.15 3.46 22.04
N LEU A 378 13.37 4.49 21.72
CA LEU A 378 13.24 5.67 22.57
C LEU A 378 12.62 5.34 23.93
N GLU A 379 11.59 4.48 23.98
CA GLU A 379 10.98 4.07 25.25
C GLU A 379 11.94 3.21 26.10
N ILE A 380 12.93 2.56 25.50
CA ILE A 380 13.98 1.79 26.21
C ILE A 380 15.14 2.68 26.65
N VAL A 381 15.63 3.55 25.78
CA VAL A 381 16.81 4.41 26.02
C VAL A 381 16.43 5.60 26.90
N LEU A 382 15.28 6.22 26.65
CA LEU A 382 14.82 7.45 27.33
C LEU A 382 13.88 7.14 28.50
N ARG A 383 14.03 5.97 29.16
CA ARG A 383 13.17 5.52 30.29
C ARG A 383 13.01 6.51 31.44
N ARG A 384 13.96 7.45 31.58
CA ARG A 384 13.99 8.48 32.63
C ARG A 384 13.43 9.84 32.19
N TRP A 385 13.00 9.99 30.95
CA TRP A 385 12.50 11.27 30.42
C TRP A 385 11.05 11.52 30.87
N PRO A 386 10.67 12.77 31.15
CA PRO A 386 9.30 13.11 31.57
C PRO A 386 8.26 12.90 30.45
N VAL A 387 8.68 12.82 29.18
CA VAL A 387 7.82 12.53 28.01
C VAL A 387 7.64 11.04 27.73
N ARG A 388 7.70 10.20 28.76
CA ARG A 388 7.61 8.74 28.63
C ARG A 388 6.27 8.33 28.01
N ASN A 389 6.26 7.27 27.22
CA ASN A 389 5.14 6.75 26.42
C ASN A 389 4.66 7.66 25.26
N LEU A 390 5.05 8.94 25.22
CA LEU A 390 4.68 9.84 24.13
C LEU A 390 5.20 9.38 22.75
N PRO A 391 6.45 8.87 22.61
CA PRO A 391 6.92 8.32 21.34
C PRO A 391 6.07 7.12 20.89
N ALA A 392 5.70 6.23 21.81
CA ALA A 392 4.85 5.08 21.51
C ALA A 392 3.44 5.52 21.08
N ALA A 393 2.87 6.54 21.73
CA ALA A 393 1.57 7.10 21.33
C ALA A 393 1.63 7.74 19.94
N ALA A 394 2.66 8.54 19.66
CA ALA A 394 2.87 9.18 18.36
C ALA A 394 3.06 8.13 17.25
N ALA A 395 3.88 7.11 17.49
CA ALA A 395 4.09 6.01 16.56
C ALA A 395 2.83 5.18 16.34
N ALA A 396 2.06 4.90 17.39
CA ALA A 396 0.79 4.19 17.28
C ALA A 396 -0.20 4.96 16.40
N THR A 397 -0.31 6.28 16.58
CA THR A 397 -1.14 7.13 15.72
C THR A 397 -0.65 7.13 14.27
N GLY A 398 0.65 7.31 14.04
CA GLY A 398 1.24 7.28 12.69
C GLY A 398 1.01 5.93 11.98
N ALA A 399 1.27 4.81 12.68
CA ALA A 399 1.07 3.47 12.15
C ALA A 399 -0.40 3.14 11.91
N MET A 400 -1.29 3.59 12.81
CA MET A 400 -2.74 3.49 12.62
C MET A 400 -3.17 4.19 11.32
N VAL A 401 -2.79 5.46 11.13
CA VAL A 401 -3.16 6.23 9.93
C VAL A 401 -2.57 5.58 8.67
N ALA A 402 -1.29 5.21 8.69
CA ALA A 402 -0.61 4.57 7.56
C ALA A 402 -1.32 3.28 7.10
N LEU A 403 -1.60 2.37 8.04
CA LEU A 403 -2.28 1.11 7.75
C LEU A 403 -3.76 1.31 7.37
N MET A 404 -4.43 2.31 7.94
CA MET A 404 -5.79 2.71 7.58
C MET A 404 -5.85 3.21 6.13
N VAL A 405 -4.91 4.06 5.71
CA VAL A 405 -4.80 4.55 4.33
C VAL A 405 -4.55 3.38 3.37
N CYS A 406 -3.65 2.45 3.70
CA CYS A 406 -3.43 1.24 2.92
C CYS A 406 -4.68 0.35 2.79
N ARG A 407 -5.57 0.35 3.79
CA ARG A 407 -6.82 -0.43 3.79
C ARG A 407 -7.93 0.24 2.99
N PHE A 408 -8.18 1.52 3.23
CA PHE A 408 -9.37 2.22 2.72
C PHE A 408 -9.11 3.03 1.44
N ALA A 409 -7.85 3.33 1.13
CA ALA A 409 -7.46 4.05 -0.08
C ALA A 409 -6.53 3.23 -1.00
N PRO A 410 -6.84 1.94 -1.33
CA PRO A 410 -5.95 1.09 -2.12
C PRO A 410 -5.68 1.63 -3.54
N LEU A 411 -6.60 2.46 -4.06
CA LEU A 411 -6.49 3.07 -5.40
C LEU A 411 -5.63 4.35 -5.39
N ILE A 412 -5.43 4.98 -4.23
CA ILE A 412 -4.48 6.09 -4.07
C ILE A 412 -3.10 5.53 -3.83
N VAL A 413 -2.99 4.61 -2.88
CA VAL A 413 -1.72 4.00 -2.50
C VAL A 413 -1.12 3.19 -3.66
N GLN A 414 -1.94 2.50 -4.47
CA GLN A 414 -1.49 1.63 -5.57
C GLN A 414 -0.43 0.61 -5.12
N GLY A 415 -0.15 -0.43 -5.93
CA GLY A 415 0.91 -1.40 -5.59
C GLY A 415 0.71 -2.23 -4.31
N GLY A 416 -0.51 -2.32 -3.75
CA GLY A 416 -0.73 -3.15 -2.56
C GLY A 416 -0.38 -4.62 -2.77
N ASP A 417 -0.43 -5.09 -4.02
CA ASP A 417 -0.10 -6.47 -4.39
C ASP A 417 1.40 -6.62 -4.60
N ILE A 418 1.91 -7.84 -4.42
CA ILE A 418 3.32 -8.13 -4.67
C ILE A 418 3.51 -8.13 -6.19
N SER A 419 4.09 -7.04 -6.68
CA SER A 419 4.44 -6.85 -8.08
C SER A 419 5.92 -7.17 -8.31
N PRO A 420 6.27 -7.58 -9.55
CA PRO A 420 7.66 -7.57 -9.98
C PRO A 420 8.21 -6.15 -9.90
N VAL A 421 9.50 -6.07 -9.64
CA VAL A 421 10.21 -4.80 -9.52
C VAL A 421 10.56 -4.32 -10.92
N MET A 422 10.49 -3.01 -11.17
CA MET A 422 11.00 -2.47 -12.44
C MET A 422 12.48 -2.83 -12.59
N PRO A 423 12.96 -3.18 -13.80
CA PRO A 423 14.34 -3.66 -13.99
C PRO A 423 15.42 -2.74 -13.41
N VAL A 424 15.17 -1.43 -13.43
CA VAL A 424 16.07 -0.41 -12.85
C VAL A 424 16.16 -0.46 -11.32
N LEU A 425 15.11 -0.97 -10.64
CA LEU A 425 15.08 -1.14 -9.19
C LEU A 425 15.60 -2.53 -8.76
N ASP A 426 15.70 -3.50 -9.67
CA ASP A 426 15.82 -4.93 -9.32
C ASP A 426 17.24 -5.36 -8.90
N ARG A 427 18.29 -4.52 -9.06
CA ARG A 427 19.68 -5.00 -8.96
C ARG A 427 20.72 -4.10 -8.29
N THR A 428 20.31 -3.05 -7.58
CA THR A 428 21.26 -2.18 -6.87
C THR A 428 21.02 -2.20 -5.36
N ILE A 429 21.98 -2.73 -4.60
CA ILE A 429 22.01 -2.62 -3.13
C ILE A 429 21.86 -1.17 -2.65
N TRP A 430 22.33 -0.22 -3.48
CA TRP A 430 22.18 1.22 -3.27
C TRP A 430 20.74 1.67 -3.07
N LEU A 431 19.78 1.14 -3.84
CA LEU A 431 18.36 1.47 -3.69
C LEU A 431 17.87 1.07 -2.29
N TYR A 432 18.17 -0.15 -1.85
CA TYR A 432 17.71 -0.64 -0.55
C TYR A 432 18.30 0.18 0.61
N ILE A 433 19.59 0.52 0.54
CA ILE A 433 20.22 1.33 1.60
C ILE A 433 19.67 2.76 1.58
N HIS A 434 19.61 3.39 0.39
CA HIS A 434 19.06 4.73 0.19
C HIS A 434 17.64 4.85 0.73
N THR A 435 16.72 4.02 0.21
CA THR A 435 15.30 4.13 0.51
C THR A 435 15.01 3.86 1.99
N ASN A 436 15.64 2.85 2.60
CA ASN A 436 15.47 2.60 4.03
C ASN A 436 16.00 3.75 4.89
N MET A 437 17.12 4.37 4.52
CA MET A 437 17.69 5.49 5.27
C MET A 437 16.81 6.74 5.17
N VAL A 438 16.28 7.04 3.98
CA VAL A 438 15.31 8.14 3.80
C VAL A 438 14.03 7.88 4.59
N ILE A 439 13.48 6.66 4.53
CA ILE A 439 12.28 6.28 5.29
C ILE A 439 12.51 6.40 6.80
N ALA A 440 13.66 5.95 7.31
CA ALA A 440 14.03 6.10 8.71
C ALA A 440 14.15 7.58 9.13
N SER A 441 14.70 8.44 8.26
CA SER A 441 14.76 9.88 8.51
C SER A 441 13.37 10.51 8.63
N TYR A 442 12.41 10.10 7.79
CA TYR A 442 11.04 10.61 7.82
C TYR A 442 10.32 10.27 9.13
N ALA A 443 10.56 9.09 9.69
CA ALA A 443 10.05 8.74 11.01
C ALA A 443 10.56 9.69 12.11
N LEU A 444 11.85 10.06 12.08
CA LEU A 444 12.43 11.00 13.03
C LEU A 444 11.91 12.43 12.85
N ILE A 445 11.75 12.90 11.61
CA ILE A 445 11.13 14.20 11.31
C ILE A 445 9.70 14.24 11.86
N PHE A 446 8.94 13.15 11.73
CA PHE A 446 7.61 13.05 12.30
C PHE A 446 7.64 13.18 13.83
N PHE A 447 8.54 12.49 14.54
CA PHE A 447 8.71 12.66 16.00
C PHE A 447 9.13 14.07 16.41
N ALA A 448 10.04 14.69 15.66
CA ALA A 448 10.43 16.09 15.86
C ALA A 448 9.21 17.01 15.73
N SER A 449 8.38 16.80 14.72
CA SER A 449 7.19 17.63 14.51
C SER A 449 6.14 17.45 15.60
N VAL A 450 5.93 16.22 16.11
CA VAL A 450 5.00 15.96 17.22
C VAL A 450 5.48 16.64 18.50
N THR A 451 6.76 16.48 18.85
CA THR A 451 7.34 17.11 20.05
C THR A 451 7.38 18.64 19.94
N GLY A 452 7.72 19.18 18.77
CA GLY A 452 7.66 20.61 18.47
C GLY A 452 6.23 21.18 18.50
N ALA A 453 5.26 20.48 17.91
CA ALA A 453 3.86 20.89 17.93
C ALA A 453 3.31 20.95 19.36
N LEU A 454 3.65 19.97 20.21
CA LEU A 454 3.29 19.99 21.63
C LEU A 454 3.90 21.18 22.37
N TYR A 455 5.17 21.50 22.11
CA TYR A 455 5.82 22.69 22.66
C TYR A 455 5.10 23.97 22.24
N LEU A 456 4.73 24.10 20.95
CA LEU A 456 4.00 25.27 20.45
C LEU A 456 2.59 25.35 21.03
N ALA A 457 1.89 24.22 21.16
CA ALA A 457 0.57 24.17 21.77
C ALA A 457 0.61 24.60 23.23
N MET A 458 1.56 24.07 24.02
CA MET A 458 1.76 24.50 25.42
C MET A 458 2.04 26.00 25.51
N ARG A 459 2.93 26.52 24.66
CA ARG A 459 3.27 27.94 24.60
C ARG A 459 2.06 28.80 24.21
N GLY A 460 1.27 28.34 23.25
CA GLY A 460 0.06 29.03 22.78
C GLY A 460 -1.03 29.08 23.85
N ILE A 461 -1.27 27.97 24.55
CA ILE A 461 -2.23 27.91 25.67
C ILE A 461 -1.80 28.87 26.78
N ALA A 462 -0.52 28.89 27.14
CA ALA A 462 0.01 29.80 28.16
C ALA A 462 -0.10 31.28 27.74
N TRP A 463 0.08 31.58 26.46
CA TRP A 463 -0.12 32.93 25.92
C TRP A 463 -1.60 33.36 25.99
N LEU A 464 -2.52 32.48 25.59
CA LEU A 464 -3.98 32.72 25.66
C LEU A 464 -4.48 32.86 27.11
N ALA A 465 -3.84 32.18 28.06
CA ALA A 465 -4.14 32.30 29.49
C ALA A 465 -3.60 33.61 30.13
N GLY A 466 -3.08 34.56 29.34
CA GLY A 466 -2.60 35.86 29.83
C GLY A 466 -1.18 35.86 30.39
N ALA A 467 -0.42 34.75 30.28
CA ALA A 467 0.93 34.61 30.83
C ALA A 467 2.04 35.06 29.86
N GLY A 468 1.77 35.98 28.93
CA GLY A 468 2.67 36.31 27.80
C GLY A 468 4.10 36.73 28.18
N THR A 469 4.27 37.51 29.24
CA THR A 469 5.59 37.96 29.75
C THR A 469 6.36 36.88 30.50
N VAL A 470 5.65 35.94 31.11
CA VAL A 470 6.21 34.77 31.82
C VAL A 470 6.66 33.71 30.82
N VAL A 471 5.89 33.50 29.76
CA VAL A 471 6.22 32.62 28.63
C VAL A 471 7.51 33.06 27.94
N GLN A 472 7.70 34.36 27.73
CA GLN A 472 8.90 34.86 27.03
C GLN A 472 10.21 34.64 27.82
N ARG A 473 10.19 34.71 29.16
CA ARG A 473 11.39 34.52 30.00
C ARG A 473 11.69 33.05 30.29
N THR A 474 10.65 32.25 30.49
CA THR A 474 10.76 30.83 30.85
C THR A 474 11.19 29.96 29.68
N PHE A 475 10.75 30.30 28.46
CA PHE A 475 11.00 29.53 27.24
C PHE A 475 12.23 30.02 26.46
N ALA A 476 12.64 31.29 26.57
CA ALA A 476 13.88 31.79 25.96
C ALA A 476 15.15 31.15 26.55
N GLY A 477 15.11 30.67 27.79
CA GLY A 477 16.22 29.98 28.46
C GLY A 477 16.32 28.48 28.15
N ALA A 478 15.39 27.90 27.38
CA ALA A 478 15.36 26.45 27.15
C ALA A 478 16.43 25.95 26.15
N GLY A 479 16.95 26.82 25.28
CA GLY A 479 17.90 26.46 24.23
C GLY A 479 19.38 26.62 24.56
N GLY A 480 19.75 26.70 25.85
CA GLY A 480 21.14 26.78 26.31
C GLY A 480 21.84 25.42 26.28
N VAL A 481 22.83 25.29 25.39
CA VAL A 481 23.94 24.31 25.31
C VAL A 481 23.86 23.09 26.26
N GLY A 482 23.71 21.90 25.67
CA GLY A 482 24.09 20.62 26.30
C GLY A 482 22.94 19.80 26.88
N ALA A 483 22.07 19.25 26.02
CA ALA A 483 21.16 18.19 26.41
C ALA A 483 21.80 16.80 26.19
N VAL A 484 22.94 16.55 26.85
CA VAL A 484 23.39 15.19 27.12
C VAL A 484 22.68 14.74 28.40
N PRO A 485 21.94 13.61 28.42
CA PRO A 485 21.32 13.13 29.64
C PRO A 485 22.38 12.49 30.53
N GLY A 486 23.07 13.31 31.32
CA GLY A 486 24.05 12.83 32.29
C GLY A 486 24.73 13.96 33.06
N GLY A 487 24.29 14.19 34.30
CA GLY A 487 25.14 14.76 35.36
C GLY A 487 25.38 16.28 35.36
N ALA A 488 25.09 16.88 36.52
CA ALA A 488 25.81 18.01 37.13
C ALA A 488 25.55 19.47 36.73
N ALA A 489 24.71 19.82 35.74
CA ALA A 489 24.46 21.25 35.45
C ALA A 489 23.24 21.88 36.17
N SER A 490 22.50 21.13 37.00
CA SER A 490 21.29 21.63 37.68
C SER A 490 21.54 22.34 39.02
N ILE A 491 22.80 22.60 39.41
CA ILE A 491 23.13 23.15 40.74
C ILE A 491 23.54 24.64 40.73
N ILE A 492 23.80 25.29 39.59
CA ILE A 492 24.43 26.64 39.59
C ILE A 492 23.49 27.83 39.30
N LEU A 493 22.19 27.65 39.04
CA LEU A 493 21.26 28.78 38.93
C LEU A 493 20.03 28.64 39.83
N GLY A 494 20.29 28.40 41.11
CA GLY A 494 19.37 28.73 42.19
C GLY A 494 19.43 30.23 42.50
N ARG A 495 18.73 31.07 41.74
CA ARG A 495 18.29 32.39 42.22
C ARG A 495 17.20 32.97 41.32
N GLY A 496 15.97 33.01 41.87
CA GLY A 496 14.92 33.90 41.40
C GLY A 496 13.79 33.27 40.57
N LEU A 497 13.16 32.19 41.05
CA LEU A 497 11.79 31.87 40.61
C LEU A 497 10.82 32.42 41.66
N ARG A 498 10.00 33.42 41.27
CA ARG A 498 8.86 33.88 42.07
C ARG A 498 7.76 32.79 42.06
N PRO A 499 6.93 32.70 43.11
CA PRO A 499 5.87 31.69 43.20
C PRO A 499 4.80 32.00 42.14
N GLY A 500 4.48 31.03 41.27
CA GLY A 500 3.39 31.14 40.30
C GLY A 500 3.64 30.47 38.94
N THR A 501 4.88 30.15 38.59
CA THR A 501 5.19 29.27 37.44
C THR A 501 5.58 27.89 37.94
N ASP A 502 4.81 26.88 37.59
CA ASP A 502 5.11 25.51 37.99
C ASP A 502 6.45 25.08 37.38
N ALA A 503 7.43 24.81 38.24
CA ALA A 503 8.76 24.32 37.83
C ALA A 503 8.70 23.08 36.91
N ARG A 504 7.58 22.35 36.93
CA ARG A 504 7.26 21.24 36.03
C ARG A 504 7.04 21.67 34.58
N GLU A 505 6.33 22.77 34.33
CA GLU A 505 6.05 23.25 32.96
C GLU A 505 7.34 23.70 32.27
N VAL A 506 8.20 24.40 33.01
CA VAL A 506 9.54 24.81 32.54
C VAL A 506 10.41 23.60 32.20
N GLY A 507 10.37 22.56 33.05
CA GLY A 507 11.11 21.31 32.82
C GLY A 507 10.60 20.52 31.61
N LEU A 508 9.28 20.46 31.41
CA LEU A 508 8.68 19.79 30.27
C LEU A 508 9.00 20.51 28.96
N ALA A 509 8.90 21.84 28.92
CA ALA A 509 9.24 22.65 27.74
C ALA A 509 10.70 22.46 27.30
N ARG A 510 11.64 22.44 28.26
CA ARG A 510 13.06 22.14 27.99
C ARG A 510 13.27 20.73 27.46
N THR A 511 12.54 19.76 28.01
CA THR A 511 12.62 18.37 27.54
C THR A 511 12.10 18.24 26.11
N LEU A 512 11.00 18.92 25.77
CA LEU A 512 10.43 18.90 24.42
C LEU A 512 11.37 19.56 23.40
N ASP A 513 11.99 20.70 23.72
CA ASP A 513 13.00 21.30 22.82
C ASP A 513 14.21 20.39 22.63
N GLY A 514 14.74 19.81 23.72
CA GLY A 514 15.86 18.87 23.64
C GLY A 514 15.53 17.62 22.82
N ALA A 515 14.34 17.04 23.01
CA ALA A 515 13.84 15.92 22.21
C ALA A 515 13.76 16.28 20.72
N THR A 516 13.10 17.42 20.44
CA THR A 516 12.91 17.92 19.08
C THR A 516 14.27 18.10 18.40
N MET A 517 15.25 18.68 19.10
CA MET A 517 16.59 18.90 18.56
C MET A 517 17.31 17.58 18.23
N ILE A 518 17.31 16.61 19.16
CA ILE A 518 17.96 15.31 18.93
C ILE A 518 17.34 14.61 17.72
N PHE A 519 16.00 14.63 17.61
CA PHE A 519 15.33 14.03 16.45
C PHE A 519 15.69 14.74 15.15
N LEU A 520 15.77 16.07 15.15
CA LEU A 520 16.16 16.84 13.98
C LEU A 520 17.61 16.60 13.57
N GLU A 521 18.55 16.51 14.51
CA GLU A 521 19.96 16.24 14.22
C GLU A 521 20.14 14.84 13.61
N LEU A 522 19.49 13.82 14.20
CA LEU A 522 19.51 12.47 13.66
C LEU A 522 18.82 12.38 12.29
N ALA A 523 17.66 13.03 12.14
CA ALA A 523 16.97 13.12 10.87
C ALA A 523 17.81 13.81 9.80
N PHE A 524 18.49 14.89 10.15
CA PHE A 524 19.35 15.65 9.24
C PHE A 524 20.50 14.79 8.71
N LEU A 525 21.18 14.05 9.59
CA LEU A 525 22.27 13.15 9.19
C LEU A 525 21.79 12.00 8.30
N LEU A 526 20.70 11.34 8.68
CA LEU A 526 20.13 10.24 7.89
C LEU A 526 19.58 10.72 6.55
N LEU A 527 18.89 11.86 6.53
CA LEU A 527 18.36 12.43 5.29
C LEU A 527 19.50 12.83 4.35
N TRP A 528 20.54 13.50 4.85
CA TRP A 528 21.71 13.88 4.05
C TRP A 528 22.42 12.65 3.46
N THR A 529 22.71 11.66 4.30
CA THR A 529 23.37 10.43 3.84
C THR A 529 22.47 9.67 2.87
N GLY A 530 21.16 9.63 3.14
CA GLY A 530 20.15 9.11 2.24
C GLY A 530 20.19 9.79 0.88
N THR A 531 20.11 11.13 0.82
CA THR A 531 20.13 11.89 -0.44
C THR A 531 21.41 11.64 -1.25
N ILE A 532 22.58 11.56 -0.61
CA ILE A 532 23.84 11.23 -1.30
C ILE A 532 23.82 9.81 -1.88
N LEU A 533 23.39 8.83 -1.09
CA LEU A 533 23.25 7.45 -1.59
C LEU A 533 22.20 7.34 -2.70
N GLY A 534 21.19 8.21 -2.68
CA GLY A 534 20.21 8.34 -3.75
C GLY A 534 20.85 8.85 -5.04
N ALA A 535 21.74 9.84 -4.94
CA ALA A 535 22.51 10.32 -6.09
C ALA A 535 23.44 9.24 -6.66
N VAL A 536 24.10 8.44 -5.80
CA VAL A 536 24.89 7.28 -6.25
C VAL A 536 24.03 6.25 -6.96
N TRP A 537 22.85 5.94 -6.39
CA TRP A 537 21.91 5.02 -7.04
C TRP A 537 21.43 5.54 -8.39
N ALA A 538 21.10 6.83 -8.49
CA ALA A 538 20.67 7.49 -9.72
C ALA A 538 21.76 7.43 -10.80
N ASP A 539 23.02 7.62 -10.43
CA ASP A 539 24.15 7.52 -11.35
C ASP A 539 24.32 6.10 -11.91
N VAL A 540 24.23 5.09 -11.05
CA VAL A 540 24.30 3.67 -11.46
C VAL A 540 23.10 3.28 -12.33
N SER A 541 21.93 3.88 -12.08
CA SER A 541 20.66 3.49 -12.72
C SER A 541 20.39 4.20 -14.04
N TRP A 542 20.77 5.48 -14.13
CA TRP A 542 20.41 6.39 -15.23
C TRP A 542 21.61 7.12 -15.83
N GLY A 543 22.83 6.86 -15.37
CA GLY A 543 24.05 7.49 -15.85
C GLY A 543 24.19 8.98 -15.47
N ARG A 544 23.41 9.45 -14.48
CA ARG A 544 23.55 10.78 -13.90
C ARG A 544 23.19 10.79 -12.41
N PRO A 545 23.93 11.52 -11.56
CA PRO A 545 23.68 11.54 -10.11
C PRO A 545 22.50 12.41 -9.68
N TRP A 546 22.01 13.31 -10.54
CA TRP A 546 20.89 14.20 -10.22
C TRP A 546 20.14 14.62 -11.48
N GLY A 547 18.81 14.65 -11.42
CA GLY A 547 17.92 14.93 -12.52
C GLY A 547 17.02 16.16 -12.37
N TRP A 548 17.06 16.87 -11.24
CA TRP A 548 16.16 17.99 -10.91
C TRP A 548 14.69 17.61 -10.99
N ASP A 549 14.37 16.34 -10.75
CA ASP A 549 12.98 15.92 -10.74
C ASP A 549 12.30 16.43 -9.45
N PRO A 550 10.96 16.53 -9.44
CA PRO A 550 10.26 17.03 -8.26
C PRO A 550 10.60 16.28 -6.97
N LYS A 551 10.87 14.97 -7.01
CA LYS A 551 11.16 14.19 -5.79
C LYS A 551 12.53 14.54 -5.21
N GLU A 552 13.55 14.63 -6.06
CA GLU A 552 14.89 15.09 -5.69
C GLU A 552 14.87 16.52 -5.14
N VAL A 553 14.19 17.45 -5.83
CA VAL A 553 14.10 18.87 -5.42
C VAL A 553 13.44 19.01 -4.05
N PHE A 554 12.35 18.29 -3.78
CA PHE A 554 11.68 18.37 -2.49
C PHE A 554 12.43 17.66 -1.35
N ALA A 555 13.20 16.62 -1.66
CA ALA A 555 14.15 16.04 -0.70
C ALA A 555 15.23 17.07 -0.32
N LEU A 556 15.80 17.76 -1.31
CA LEU A 556 16.76 18.84 -1.08
C LEU A 556 16.13 20.01 -0.30
N ASN A 557 14.90 20.42 -0.62
CA ASN A 557 14.20 21.50 0.10
C ASN A 557 13.99 21.14 1.58
N THR A 558 13.61 19.89 1.87
CA THR A 558 13.44 19.41 3.24
C THR A 558 14.78 19.46 4.00
N TRP A 559 15.87 19.07 3.34
CA TRP A 559 17.22 19.18 3.91
C TRP A 559 17.63 20.65 4.14
N ILE A 560 17.35 21.56 3.20
CA ILE A 560 17.63 23.00 3.34
C ILE A 560 16.88 23.60 4.53
N VAL A 561 15.62 23.23 4.76
CA VAL A 561 14.86 23.70 5.94
C VAL A 561 15.58 23.36 7.23
N PHE A 562 16.16 22.16 7.34
CA PHE A 562 16.95 21.76 8.51
C PHE A 562 18.34 22.41 8.56
N LEU A 563 18.96 22.68 7.42
CA LEU A 563 20.19 23.47 7.38
C LEU A 563 19.94 24.89 7.89
N VAL A 564 18.84 25.52 7.47
CA VAL A 564 18.42 26.85 7.94
C VAL A 564 18.16 26.85 9.44
N LEU A 565 17.55 25.80 9.99
CA LEU A 565 17.38 25.63 11.44
C LEU A 565 18.71 25.78 12.19
N VAL A 566 19.75 25.07 11.77
CA VAL A 566 21.07 25.13 12.43
C VAL A 566 21.58 26.58 12.45
N HIS A 567 21.47 27.31 11.33
CA HIS A 567 21.91 28.70 11.22
C HIS A 567 21.06 29.66 12.04
N VAL A 568 19.74 29.50 12.02
CA VAL A 568 18.79 30.29 12.79
C VAL A 568 19.10 30.13 14.29
N ARG A 569 19.27 28.90 14.77
CA ARG A 569 19.54 28.62 16.20
C ARG A 569 20.86 29.24 16.72
N LEU A 570 21.81 29.58 15.84
CA LEU A 570 23.03 30.34 16.19
C LEU A 570 22.78 31.84 16.40
N LYS A 571 21.76 32.42 15.75
CA LYS A 571 21.52 33.87 15.71
C LYS A 571 20.35 34.34 16.58
N VAL A 572 19.32 33.53 16.78
CA VAL A 572 18.13 33.93 17.56
C VAL A 572 18.25 33.68 19.05
N LYS A 573 17.62 34.58 19.82
CA LYS A 573 17.52 34.50 21.28
C LYS A 573 16.54 33.42 21.74
N ASP A 574 15.43 33.22 21.04
CA ASP A 574 14.40 32.22 21.36
C ASP A 574 14.58 30.94 20.54
N LYS A 575 15.61 30.18 20.89
CA LYS A 575 16.03 28.97 20.15
C LYS A 575 14.96 27.89 20.12
N ALA A 576 14.26 27.68 21.23
CA ALA A 576 13.27 26.62 21.37
C ALA A 576 12.02 26.88 20.53
N PHE A 577 11.59 28.14 20.40
CA PHE A 577 10.51 28.51 19.49
C PHE A 577 10.81 28.17 18.04
N TRP A 578 11.93 28.66 17.53
CA TRP A 578 12.30 28.46 16.13
C TRP A 578 12.56 27.00 15.81
N THR A 579 13.05 26.22 16.77
CA THR A 579 13.23 24.77 16.61
C THR A 579 11.90 24.06 16.44
N ALA A 580 10.91 24.39 17.27
CA ALA A 580 9.59 23.80 17.17
C ALA A 580 8.86 24.20 15.86
N VAL A 581 8.93 25.47 15.45
CA VAL A 581 8.32 25.95 14.19
C VAL A 581 8.94 25.26 12.99
N LEU A 582 10.27 25.18 12.93
CA LEU A 582 10.98 24.57 11.80
C LEU A 582 10.83 23.04 11.77
N ALA A 583 10.64 22.38 12.92
CA ALA A 583 10.28 20.96 12.96
C ALA A 583 8.93 20.70 12.29
N VAL A 584 7.92 21.51 12.61
CA VAL A 584 6.58 21.41 12.01
C VAL A 584 6.62 21.77 10.52
N LEU A 585 7.33 22.84 10.15
CA LEU A 585 7.51 23.23 8.75
C LEU A 585 8.23 22.14 7.94
N GLY A 586 9.33 21.58 8.46
CA GLY A 586 10.07 20.50 7.81
C GLY A 586 9.22 19.26 7.61
N CYS A 587 8.39 18.90 8.58
CA CYS A 587 7.42 17.81 8.44
C CYS A 587 6.33 18.12 7.41
N ALA A 588 5.84 19.36 7.34
CA ALA A 588 4.88 19.77 6.32
C ALA A 588 5.47 19.68 4.90
N VAL A 589 6.72 20.13 4.70
CA VAL A 589 7.44 20.00 3.41
C VAL A 589 7.68 18.54 3.07
N MET A 590 8.09 17.72 4.04
CA MET A 590 8.24 16.28 3.86
C MET A 590 6.91 15.60 3.47
N LEU A 591 5.81 15.90 4.15
CA LEU A 591 4.49 15.37 3.82
C LEU A 591 4.01 15.84 2.44
N PHE A 592 4.30 17.09 2.07
CA PHE A 592 4.03 17.59 0.72
C PHE A 592 4.80 16.79 -0.34
N ASN A 593 6.09 16.53 -0.12
CA ASN A 593 6.87 15.66 -1.00
C ASN A 593 6.24 14.26 -1.09
N TRP A 594 5.98 13.66 0.06
CA TRP A 594 5.58 12.27 0.12
C TRP A 594 4.15 12.01 -0.36
N ILE A 595 3.24 12.98 -0.22
CA ILE A 595 1.84 12.85 -0.63
C ILE A 595 1.62 13.53 -1.99
N VAL A 596 1.92 14.82 -2.11
CA VAL A 596 1.56 15.59 -3.32
C VAL A 596 2.44 15.19 -4.49
N ILE A 597 3.76 15.14 -4.31
CA ILE A 597 4.66 14.82 -5.43
C ILE A 597 4.49 13.36 -5.86
N ASN A 598 4.37 12.42 -4.92
CA ASN A 598 4.20 11.01 -5.28
C ASN A 598 2.84 10.69 -5.94
N PHE A 599 1.74 11.33 -5.52
CA PHE A 599 0.41 10.98 -6.05
C PHE A 599 -0.09 11.90 -7.17
N GLN A 600 0.38 13.14 -7.25
CA GLN A 600 -0.16 14.14 -8.20
C GLN A 600 0.80 14.49 -9.34
N ILE A 601 2.12 14.36 -9.16
CA ILE A 601 3.11 14.78 -10.18
C ILE A 601 3.76 13.55 -10.84
N VAL A 602 3.82 13.58 -12.17
CA VAL A 602 4.48 12.54 -12.99
C VAL A 602 5.96 12.89 -13.12
N GLY A 603 6.84 11.91 -12.89
CA GLY A 603 8.29 12.07 -13.01
C GLY A 603 9.00 10.71 -13.14
N LEU A 604 10.29 10.71 -13.47
CA LEU A 604 11.09 9.49 -13.68
C LEU A 604 11.16 8.57 -12.44
N HIS A 605 10.92 9.12 -11.26
CA HIS A 605 10.82 8.38 -9.99
C HIS A 605 9.39 7.99 -9.60
N SER A 606 8.39 8.25 -10.45
CA SER A 606 6.99 7.97 -10.16
C SER A 606 6.70 6.49 -10.38
N TYR A 607 7.17 5.67 -9.44
CA TYR A 607 6.88 4.25 -9.35
C TYR A 607 5.60 3.95 -8.53
N ALA A 608 4.73 4.96 -8.43
CA ALA A 608 3.48 4.94 -7.67
C ALA A 608 2.28 4.62 -8.56
#